data_AF-A0A8D8F287-F1
#
_entry.id   AF-A0A8D8F287-F1
#
_cell.length_a   1.000
_cell.length_b   1.000
_cell.length_c   1.000
_cell.angle_alpha   90.00
_cell.angle_beta   90.00
_cell.angle_gamma   90.00
#
_symmetry.space_group_name_H-M   'P 1'
#
loop_
_entity.id
_entity.type
_entity.pdbx_description
1 polymer ?
#
loop_
_entity_poly.entity_id
_entity_poly.type
_entity_poly.pdbx_seq_one_letter_code
_entity_poly.pdbx_strand_id
1 'polypeptide(L)'
;RAAMKSSIIISLLFRLPLISPNGTAPELPSCGTRSTTFRKPLIVGGDAVSAAGQWPWHASIWQRASRTTHVYVCGGTLVSELYVLTAGHCVSKDGNALNERLLAVQLGSVRQNLLLGGNTAQ
;
A
#
# COMPACT_ATOMS: atom_id res chain seq x y z
N ARG A 1 12.68 -23.54 -52.77
CA ARG A 1 11.76 -23.71 -51.62
C ARG A 1 12.32 -22.91 -50.45
N ALA A 2 11.44 -22.14 -49.78
CA ALA A 2 11.60 -21.42 -48.51
C ALA A 2 12.69 -20.32 -48.44
N ALA A 3 12.22 -19.08 -48.63
CA ALA A 3 12.93 -17.85 -48.33
C ALA A 3 13.13 -17.66 -46.82
N MET A 4 14.31 -17.20 -46.42
CA MET A 4 14.52 -16.53 -45.14
C MET A 4 13.62 -15.29 -45.09
N LYS A 5 12.51 -15.36 -44.37
CA LYS A 5 11.67 -14.18 -44.11
C LYS A 5 12.07 -13.58 -42.77
N SER A 6 12.84 -12.51 -42.89
CA SER A 6 13.17 -11.53 -41.86
C SER A 6 11.94 -11.16 -41.02
N SER A 7 11.93 -11.60 -39.78
CA SER A 7 10.88 -11.30 -38.78
C SER A 7 11.25 -10.10 -37.89
N ILE A 8 12.02 -9.14 -38.40
CA ILE A 8 12.48 -7.98 -37.62
C ILE A 8 11.59 -6.74 -37.83
N ILE A 9 10.67 -6.75 -38.80
CA ILE A 9 9.91 -5.55 -39.19
C ILE A 9 8.63 -5.32 -38.35
N ILE A 10 8.12 -6.33 -37.62
CA ILE A 10 6.81 -6.23 -36.95
C ILE A 10 6.88 -5.75 -35.48
N SER A 11 8.06 -5.70 -34.85
CA SER A 11 8.16 -5.32 -33.42
C SER A 11 8.37 -3.82 -33.14
N LEU A 12 8.43 -2.96 -34.17
CA LEU A 12 8.71 -1.52 -34.01
C LEU A 12 7.47 -0.62 -34.06
N LEU A 13 6.26 -1.17 -34.24
CA LEU A 13 5.02 -0.37 -34.30
C LEU A 13 4.29 -0.21 -32.96
N PHE A 14 4.88 -0.63 -31.83
CA PHE A 14 4.25 -0.53 -30.51
C PHE A 14 5.02 0.29 -29.47
N ARG A 15 5.83 1.27 -29.89
CA ARG A 15 6.27 2.37 -29.00
C ARG A 15 6.45 3.68 -29.77
N LEU A 16 5.36 4.22 -30.31
CA LEU A 16 5.23 5.66 -30.33
C LEU A 16 4.60 6.04 -28.98
N PRO A 17 5.33 6.70 -28.06
CA PRO A 17 4.63 7.40 -27.00
C PRO A 17 3.72 8.42 -27.68
N LEU A 18 2.50 8.56 -27.18
CA LEU A 18 1.65 9.68 -27.53
C LEU A 18 2.40 10.95 -27.11
N ILE A 19 3.18 11.53 -28.01
CA ILE A 19 3.81 12.83 -27.82
C ILE A 19 2.66 13.82 -27.88
N SER A 20 2.10 14.15 -26.71
CA SER A 20 1.26 15.33 -26.59
C SER A 20 2.16 16.55 -26.79
N PRO A 21 1.93 17.39 -27.80
CA PRO A 21 2.79 18.54 -28.10
C PRO A 21 2.75 19.63 -27.01
N ASN A 22 1.91 19.45 -25.99
CA ASN A 22 1.80 20.36 -24.86
C ASN A 22 1.55 19.65 -23.52
N GLY A 23 1.83 18.34 -23.46
CA GLY A 23 1.47 17.51 -22.31
C GLY A 23 2.69 17.23 -21.43
N THR A 24 2.76 17.92 -20.30
CA THR A 24 3.35 17.29 -19.12
C THR A 24 2.55 16.01 -18.88
N ALA A 25 3.16 14.84 -19.10
CA ALA A 25 2.58 13.61 -18.59
C ALA A 25 2.27 13.84 -17.10
N PRO A 26 1.11 13.42 -16.57
CA PRO A 26 0.86 13.49 -15.15
C PRO A 26 2.06 12.85 -14.45
N GLU A 27 2.78 13.63 -13.64
CA GLU A 27 3.92 13.11 -12.89
C GLU A 27 3.34 12.04 -11.97
N LEU A 28 3.61 10.77 -12.26
CA LEU A 28 3.16 9.70 -11.39
C LEU A 28 3.86 9.86 -10.04
N PRO A 29 3.13 9.72 -8.91
CA PRO A 29 3.75 9.79 -7.60
C PRO A 29 4.84 8.71 -7.48
N SER A 30 6.02 9.12 -7.03
CA SER A 30 7.14 8.21 -6.77
C SER A 30 6.78 7.19 -5.69
N CYS A 31 7.05 5.90 -5.94
CA CYS A 31 6.66 4.80 -5.05
C CYS A 31 7.86 3.94 -4.64
N GLY A 32 7.68 3.13 -3.58
CA GLY A 32 8.68 2.14 -3.13
C GLY A 32 9.94 2.72 -2.49
N THR A 33 10.00 4.04 -2.29
CA THR A 33 11.12 4.74 -1.67
C THR A 33 10.89 4.92 -0.18
N ARG A 34 11.80 4.38 0.63
CA ARG A 34 11.79 4.56 2.09
C ARG A 34 12.95 5.42 2.55
N SER A 35 12.78 6.11 3.68
CA SER A 35 13.90 6.78 4.34
C SER A 35 14.95 5.76 4.77
N THR A 36 16.18 5.91 4.26
CA THR A 36 17.30 5.00 4.52
C THR A 36 18.11 5.37 5.77
N THR A 37 17.72 6.43 6.47
CA THR A 37 18.46 7.02 7.61
C THR A 37 18.53 6.09 8.83
N PHE A 38 17.76 4.99 8.88
CA PHE A 38 17.77 4.02 9.99
C PHE A 38 17.96 2.57 9.52
N ARG A 39 18.86 1.84 10.17
CA ARG A 39 19.12 0.38 10.08
C ARG A 39 19.30 -0.12 11.53
N LYS A 40 18.72 -1.19 12.10
CA LYS A 40 17.87 -2.39 11.78
C LYS A 40 17.08 -2.73 13.09
N PRO A 41 15.88 -3.38 13.13
CA PRO A 41 15.75 -4.79 12.72
C PRO A 41 14.44 -5.21 12.00
N LEU A 42 14.62 -6.18 11.10
CA LEU A 42 13.60 -6.91 10.35
C LEU A 42 13.31 -8.21 11.13
N ILE A 43 12.59 -8.05 12.25
CA ILE A 43 11.80 -9.03 13.05
C ILE A 43 12.32 -10.49 13.05
N VAL A 44 12.78 -11.06 14.17
CA VAL A 44 11.92 -11.72 15.18
C VAL A 44 12.21 -11.20 16.60
N GLY A 45 11.17 -10.70 17.28
CA GLY A 45 11.20 -10.15 18.65
C GLY A 45 11.54 -8.66 18.79
N GLY A 46 11.56 -7.88 17.70
CA GLY A 46 12.17 -6.54 17.68
C GLY A 46 11.26 -5.36 18.06
N ASP A 47 11.90 -4.29 18.53
CA ASP A 47 11.50 -2.86 18.49
C ASP A 47 12.73 -2.05 18.00
N ALA A 48 12.70 -0.84 17.45
CA ALA A 48 11.61 0.02 17.05
C ALA A 48 11.78 0.42 15.57
N VAL A 49 10.67 0.40 14.82
CA VAL A 49 10.42 1.42 13.79
C VAL A 49 10.18 2.71 14.58
N SER A 50 11.23 3.47 14.89
CA SER A 50 11.12 4.64 15.78
C SER A 50 10.88 5.96 15.03
N ALA A 51 11.30 6.03 13.76
CA ALA A 51 11.16 7.25 12.99
C ALA A 51 9.93 7.19 12.07
N ALA A 52 9.11 8.23 12.15
CA ALA A 52 8.04 8.46 11.20
C ALA A 52 8.61 8.46 9.76
N GLY A 53 7.86 7.86 8.84
CA GLY A 53 8.26 7.80 7.43
C GLY A 53 9.32 6.75 7.06
N GLN A 54 9.75 5.87 7.98
CA GLN A 54 10.59 4.72 7.61
C GLN A 54 9.88 3.72 6.70
N TRP A 55 8.57 3.56 6.87
CA TRP A 55 7.72 2.72 6.03
C TRP A 55 6.51 3.54 5.62
N PRO A 56 6.67 4.47 4.66
CA PRO A 56 5.64 5.48 4.37
C PRO A 56 4.36 4.87 3.80
N TRP A 57 4.45 3.68 3.22
CA TRP A 57 3.30 2.93 2.70
C TRP A 57 2.62 2.04 3.76
N HIS A 58 3.14 1.92 4.98
CA HIS A 58 2.52 1.05 5.98
C HIS A 58 1.16 1.62 6.42
N ALA A 59 0.13 0.79 6.33
CA ALA A 59 -1.20 1.08 6.83
C ALA A 59 -1.54 0.13 7.97
N SER A 60 -2.25 0.66 8.97
CA SER A 60 -2.89 -0.16 10.00
C SER A 60 -4.40 -0.18 9.78
N ILE A 61 -4.99 -1.37 9.85
CA ILE A 61 -6.42 -1.59 9.63
C ILE A 61 -7.05 -1.95 10.96
N TRP A 62 -8.12 -1.23 11.26
CA TRP A 62 -8.82 -1.25 12.54
C TRP A 62 -10.27 -1.61 12.34
N GLN A 63 -10.81 -2.43 13.24
CA GLN A 63 -12.24 -2.73 13.29
C GLN A 63 -12.89 -2.05 14.50
N ARG A 64 -14.06 -1.44 14.27
CA ARG A 64 -14.84 -0.81 15.34
C ARG A 64 -15.48 -1.87 16.22
N ALA A 65 -15.02 -1.97 17.47
CA ALA A 65 -15.55 -2.90 18.47
C ALA A 65 -16.72 -2.30 19.27
N SER A 66 -16.75 -0.98 19.46
CA SER A 66 -17.85 -0.26 20.10
C SER A 66 -18.00 1.14 19.51
N ARG A 67 -18.90 1.97 20.06
CA ARG A 67 -19.05 3.37 19.60
C ARG A 67 -17.76 4.19 19.74
N THR A 68 -16.89 3.83 20.68
CA THR A 68 -15.71 4.63 21.03
C THR A 68 -14.39 3.86 20.87
N THR A 69 -14.43 2.54 20.65
CA THR A 69 -13.23 1.70 20.63
C THR A 69 -13.03 1.02 19.30
N HIS A 70 -11.79 1.04 18.82
CA HIS A 70 -11.33 0.30 17.67
C HIS A 70 -10.27 -0.72 18.09
N VAL A 71 -10.18 -1.83 17.37
CA VAL A 71 -9.21 -2.91 17.61
C VAL A 71 -8.38 -3.10 16.36
N TYR A 72 -7.05 -3.21 16.53
CA TYR A 72 -6.14 -3.52 15.44
C TYR A 72 -6.41 -4.93 14.95
N VAL A 73 -6.59 -5.10 13.64
CA VAL A 73 -6.86 -6.41 13.06
C VAL A 73 -5.81 -6.85 12.05
N CYS A 74 -5.31 -5.92 11.23
CA CYS A 74 -4.43 -6.24 10.12
C CYS A 74 -3.53 -5.07 9.74
N GLY A 75 -2.47 -5.38 8.98
CA GLY A 75 -1.72 -4.39 8.22
C GLY A 75 -2.26 -4.19 6.80
N GLY A 76 -1.74 -3.15 6.13
CA GLY A 76 -1.96 -2.88 4.71
C GLY A 76 -0.80 -2.10 4.10
N THR A 77 -0.85 -1.91 2.79
CA THR A 77 0.14 -1.17 2.00
C THR A 77 -0.55 -0.12 1.13
N LEU A 78 -0.20 1.16 1.29
CA LEU A 78 -0.62 2.24 0.41
C LEU A 78 0.01 2.04 -0.98
N VAL A 79 -0.82 1.87 -2.01
CA VAL A 79 -0.37 1.66 -3.40
C VAL A 79 -0.69 2.84 -4.31
N SER A 80 -1.55 3.76 -3.85
CA SER A 80 -1.87 5.04 -4.50
C SER A 80 -2.46 6.00 -3.47
N GLU A 81 -2.78 7.22 -3.86
CA GLU A 81 -3.41 8.23 -2.99
C GLU A 81 -4.74 7.77 -2.35
N LEU A 82 -5.47 6.84 -2.99
CA LEU A 82 -6.81 6.41 -2.57
C LEU A 82 -6.94 4.92 -2.27
N TYR A 83 -5.89 4.13 -2.50
CA TYR A 83 -5.97 2.67 -2.39
C TYR A 83 -4.92 2.08 -1.45
N VAL A 84 -5.40 1.23 -0.54
CA VAL A 84 -4.60 0.40 0.36
C VAL A 84 -4.85 -1.07 0.04
N LEU A 85 -3.77 -1.80 -0.22
CA LEU A 85 -3.78 -3.24 -0.44
C LEU A 85 -3.66 -3.99 0.90
N THR A 86 -4.48 -5.03 1.08
CA THR A 86 -4.44 -5.91 2.26
C THR A 86 -4.90 -7.34 1.90
N ALA A 87 -4.90 -8.26 2.86
CA ALA A 87 -5.41 -9.61 2.66
C ALA A 87 -6.95 -9.65 2.67
N GLY A 88 -7.55 -10.50 1.82
CA GLY A 88 -9.00 -10.62 1.73
C GLY A 88 -9.69 -10.98 3.06
N HIS A 89 -9.05 -11.83 3.88
CA HIS A 89 -9.59 -12.21 5.20
C HIS A 89 -9.60 -11.06 6.22
N CYS A 90 -8.88 -9.96 5.97
CA CYS A 90 -8.92 -8.78 6.84
C CYS A 90 -10.19 -7.94 6.63
N VAL A 91 -10.81 -8.07 5.45
CA VAL A 91 -11.97 -7.28 5.01
C VAL A 91 -13.17 -8.15 4.67
N SER A 92 -13.12 -9.45 4.98
CA SER A 92 -14.23 -10.38 4.78
C SER A 92 -14.33 -11.37 5.93
N LYS A 93 -15.55 -11.85 6.19
CA LYS A 93 -15.86 -12.90 7.16
C LYS A 93 -16.78 -13.91 6.51
N ASP A 94 -16.41 -15.19 6.58
CA ASP A 94 -17.18 -16.31 5.99
C ASP A 94 -17.50 -16.08 4.50
N GLY A 95 -16.56 -15.49 3.76
CA GLY A 95 -16.70 -15.17 2.34
C GLY A 95 -17.48 -13.88 2.03
N ASN A 96 -18.02 -13.19 3.03
CA ASN A 96 -18.78 -11.95 2.86
C ASN A 96 -17.95 -10.73 3.24
N ALA A 97 -18.03 -9.67 2.43
CA ALA A 97 -17.34 -8.41 2.72
C ALA A 97 -17.85 -7.78 4.03
N LEU A 98 -16.93 -7.23 4.82
CA LEU A 98 -17.27 -6.46 6.00
C LEU A 98 -17.91 -5.12 5.61
N ASN A 99 -18.77 -4.58 6.47
CA ASN A 99 -19.32 -3.26 6.28
C ASN A 99 -18.20 -2.20 6.41
N GLU A 100 -18.10 -1.30 5.43
CA GLU A 100 -17.11 -0.23 5.39
C GLU A 100 -17.08 0.64 6.66
N ARG A 101 -18.23 0.86 7.31
CA ARG A 101 -18.34 1.66 8.54
C ARG A 101 -17.74 0.99 9.77
N LEU A 102 -17.38 -0.28 9.65
CA LEU A 102 -16.68 -1.02 10.69
C LEU A 102 -15.16 -0.93 10.51
N LEU A 103 -14.67 -0.50 9.35
CA LEU A 103 -13.25 -0.44 9.04
C LEU A 103 -12.73 0.99 9.14
N ALA A 104 -11.54 1.14 9.72
CA ALA A 104 -10.77 2.36 9.68
C ALA A 104 -9.33 2.04 9.25
N VAL A 105 -8.75 2.92 8.42
CA VAL A 105 -7.37 2.80 7.96
C VAL A 105 -6.59 4.00 8.49
N GLN A 106 -5.47 3.73 9.15
CA GLN A 106 -4.56 4.76 9.64
C GLN A 106 -3.20 4.63 8.95
N LEU A 107 -2.76 5.74 8.35
CA LEU A 107 -1.49 5.92 7.63
C LEU A 107 -0.59 6.88 8.40
N GLY A 108 0.71 6.89 8.08
CA GLY A 108 1.67 7.86 8.62
C GLY A 108 1.92 7.78 10.12
N SER A 109 1.38 6.76 10.80
CA SER A 109 1.54 6.57 12.24
C SER A 109 2.60 5.53 12.53
N VAL A 110 3.43 5.82 13.54
CA VAL A 110 4.39 4.87 14.13
C VAL A 110 3.82 4.19 15.37
N ARG A 111 2.85 4.83 16.05
CA ARG A 111 2.22 4.30 17.27
C ARG A 111 0.80 3.85 16.98
N GLN A 112 0.47 2.63 17.37
CA GLN A 112 -0.80 2.00 17.04
C GLN A 112 -2.02 2.54 17.82
N ASN A 113 -1.95 3.62 18.61
CA ASN A 113 -3.09 3.99 19.48
C ASN A 113 -3.56 5.44 19.43
N LEU A 114 -2.86 6.32 18.73
CA LEU A 114 -2.99 7.74 19.05
C LEU A 114 -4.29 8.40 18.55
N LEU A 115 -5.00 7.80 17.57
CA LEU A 115 -6.10 8.48 16.88
C LEU A 115 -7.48 7.80 16.96
N LEU A 116 -7.56 6.51 17.29
CA LEU A 116 -8.81 5.73 17.19
C LEU A 116 -9.37 5.25 18.53
N GLY A 117 -8.82 5.69 19.67
CA GLY A 117 -9.29 5.26 21.00
C GLY A 117 -9.17 3.75 21.22
N GLY A 118 -8.21 3.10 20.56
CA GLY A 118 -8.02 1.65 20.64
C GLY A 118 -7.27 1.23 21.88
N ASN A 119 -7.73 0.16 22.54
CA ASN A 119 -6.94 -0.53 23.55
C ASN A 119 -5.90 -1.37 22.82
N THR A 120 -4.61 -1.05 22.95
CA THR A 120 -3.56 -2.03 22.65
C THR A 120 -3.72 -3.19 23.62
N ALA A 121 -4.37 -4.26 23.17
CA ALA A 121 -4.04 -5.57 23.67
C ALA A 121 -2.78 -6.00 22.91
N GLN A 122 -1.63 -5.84 23.57
CA GLN A 122 -0.40 -6.56 23.22
C GLN A 122 -0.02 -7.43 24.41
#